data_AF-A0A2K0URX8-F1
#
_entry.id   AF-A0A2K0URX8-F1
#
_cell.length_a   1.000
_cell.length_b   1.000
_cell.length_c   1.000
_cell.angle_alpha   90.00
_cell.angle_beta   90.00
_cell.angle_gamma   90.00
#
_symmetry.space_group_name_H-M   'P 1'
#
loop_
_entity.id
_entity.type
_entity.pdbx_description
1 polymer ?
#
loop_
_entity_poly.entity_id
_entity_poly.type
_entity_poly.pdbx_seq_one_letter_code
_entity_poly.pdbx_strand_id
1 'polypeptide(L)'
;MALAPSAPLYADVFGKTGEIGDLVQNFDFSKSANGSNFDGSPDAILVKEVQAWFNNLISDDDVLNSTNIDVEVLAKIVAQISAIFNNFETFFTKDVYREQTLIDIGVLRFPDVDQPYFKVYRIKLAAWSDSSRSLLHQEDINGITGEFKSRIFRPRASVIEHLTSATFQKAAATAATLFDD
;
A
#
# COMPACT_ATOMS: atom_id res chain seq x y z
N MET A 1 -34.70 -15.54 16.19
CA MET A 1 -33.27 -15.33 16.51
C MET A 1 -32.58 -15.06 15.19
N ALA A 2 -32.27 -13.79 14.89
CA ALA A 2 -31.81 -13.37 13.58
C ALA A 2 -30.34 -13.73 13.37
N LEU A 3 -30.03 -14.39 12.25
CA LEU A 3 -28.68 -14.63 11.77
C LEU A 3 -28.03 -13.30 11.39
N ALA A 4 -26.86 -13.00 11.94
CA ALA A 4 -26.04 -11.89 11.49
C ALA A 4 -25.57 -12.13 10.04
N PRO A 5 -25.58 -11.11 9.16
CA PRO A 5 -25.09 -11.26 7.79
C PRO A 5 -23.57 -11.42 7.80
N SER A 6 -23.09 -12.52 7.23
CA SER A 6 -21.66 -12.76 6.96
C SER A 6 -21.16 -11.74 5.93
N ALA A 7 -20.18 -10.92 6.30
CA ALA A 7 -19.45 -10.08 5.36
C ALA A 7 -18.72 -10.97 4.31
N PRO A 8 -18.65 -10.54 3.04
CA PRO A 8 -18.03 -11.35 1.99
C PRO A 8 -16.52 -11.41 2.19
N LEU A 9 -15.98 -12.63 2.29
CA LEU A 9 -14.54 -12.89 2.35
C LEU A 9 -13.99 -12.80 0.92
N TYR A 10 -13.23 -11.75 0.61
CA TYR A 10 -12.41 -11.71 -0.60
C TYR A 10 -11.32 -12.79 -0.49
N ALA A 11 -11.33 -13.74 -1.42
CA ALA A 11 -10.30 -14.76 -1.55
C ALA A 11 -9.25 -14.29 -2.58
N ASP A 12 -8.01 -14.10 -2.14
CA ASP A 12 -6.87 -13.97 -3.04
C ASP A 12 -6.50 -15.35 -3.62
N VAL A 13 -5.92 -15.33 -4.81
CA VAL A 13 -5.46 -16.42 -5.69
C VAL A 13 -4.52 -17.43 -4.99
N PHE A 14 -4.01 -17.13 -3.79
CA PHE A 14 -3.08 -17.97 -3.03
C PHE A 14 -3.64 -18.63 -1.75
N GLY A 15 -4.95 -18.58 -1.51
CA GLY A 15 -5.61 -19.50 -0.55
C GLY A 15 -5.21 -19.34 0.92
N LYS A 16 -4.77 -18.15 1.37
CA LYS A 16 -4.57 -17.85 2.80
C LYS A 16 -5.71 -16.97 3.33
N THR A 17 -6.47 -17.53 4.26
CA THR A 17 -7.51 -16.81 5.01
C THR A 17 -6.88 -16.05 6.18
N GLY A 18 -6.93 -14.73 6.10
CA GLY A 18 -6.65 -13.81 7.21
C GLY A 18 -5.18 -13.35 7.29
N GLU A 19 -5.00 -12.03 7.24
CA GLU A 19 -3.75 -11.28 7.07
C GLU A 19 -3.34 -11.11 5.60
N ILE A 20 -3.47 -9.89 5.08
CA ILE A 20 -2.82 -9.48 3.84
C ILE A 20 -1.32 -9.62 4.09
N GLY A 21 -0.75 -10.72 3.60
CA GLY A 21 0.69 -10.96 3.64
C GLY A 21 1.44 -9.92 2.81
N ASP A 22 2.76 -10.00 2.83
CA ASP A 22 3.65 -9.16 2.02
C ASP A 22 3.21 -9.21 0.54
N LEU A 23 2.60 -8.13 0.05
CA LEU A 23 2.23 -7.92 -1.35
C LEU A 23 3.29 -7.07 -2.01
N VAL A 24 3.72 -7.49 -3.21
CA VAL A 24 4.60 -6.71 -4.07
C VAL A 24 3.97 -6.71 -5.45
N GLN A 25 3.69 -5.53 -6.01
CA GLN A 25 3.15 -5.37 -7.35
C GLN A 25 3.96 -4.34 -8.12
N ASN A 26 4.08 -4.54 -9.43
CA ASN A 26 4.74 -3.62 -10.33
C ASN A 26 3.69 -2.94 -11.23
N PHE A 27 3.85 -1.64 -11.43
CA PHE A 27 3.17 -0.86 -12.45
C PHE A 27 4.17 -0.52 -13.56
N ASP A 28 3.88 -0.97 -14.77
CA ASP A 28 4.73 -0.79 -15.94
C ASP A 28 4.15 0.32 -16.82
N PHE A 29 4.85 1.45 -16.91
CA PHE A 29 4.37 2.62 -17.64
C PHE A 29 4.27 2.38 -19.14
N SER A 30 5.03 1.44 -19.70
CA SER A 30 4.98 1.11 -21.13
C SER A 30 3.65 0.43 -21.54
N LYS A 31 2.92 -0.14 -20.56
CA LYS A 31 1.65 -0.83 -20.77
C LYS A 31 0.44 0.05 -20.48
N SER A 32 0.66 1.31 -20.09
CA SER A 32 -0.41 2.30 -19.97
C SER A 32 -1.03 2.58 -21.34
N ALA A 33 -2.35 2.76 -21.38
CA ALA A 33 -3.11 2.90 -22.64
C ALA A 33 -2.74 4.16 -23.45
N ASN A 34 -2.04 5.11 -22.81
CA ASN A 34 -1.57 6.33 -23.46
C ASN A 34 -0.04 6.32 -23.52
N GLY A 35 0.48 6.07 -24.74
CA GLY A 35 1.85 6.40 -25.08
C GLY A 35 2.16 7.82 -24.60
N SER A 36 3.23 7.92 -23.82
CA SER A 36 3.60 9.06 -23.00
C SER A 36 3.69 10.38 -23.77
N ASN A 37 2.78 11.32 -23.47
CA ASN A 37 3.03 12.73 -23.75
C ASN A 37 3.95 13.27 -22.64
N PHE A 38 5.25 13.09 -22.81
CA PHE A 38 6.31 13.49 -21.87
C PHE A 38 6.55 15.02 -21.90
N ASP A 39 5.55 15.84 -21.57
CA ASP A 39 5.72 17.29 -21.41
C ASP A 39 6.05 17.71 -19.95
N GLY A 40 6.08 16.75 -19.03
CA GLY A 40 6.37 16.97 -17.61
C GLY A 40 5.15 17.36 -16.76
N SER A 41 3.96 17.47 -17.34
CA SER A 41 2.70 17.58 -16.59
C SER A 41 2.12 16.19 -16.28
N PRO A 42 1.50 15.98 -15.11
CA PRO A 42 0.82 14.72 -14.81
C PRO A 42 -0.34 14.51 -15.79
N ASP A 43 -0.26 13.52 -16.68
CA ASP A 43 -1.42 13.10 -17.47
C ASP A 43 -2.49 12.59 -16.50
N ALA A 44 -3.66 13.25 -16.51
CA ALA A 44 -4.78 12.90 -15.66
C ALA A 44 -5.25 11.45 -15.84
N ILE A 45 -5.02 10.85 -17.01
CA ILE A 45 -5.34 9.43 -17.27
C ILE A 45 -4.32 8.55 -16.55
N LEU A 46 -3.03 8.84 -16.67
CA LEU A 46 -1.99 8.07 -15.99
C LEU A 46 -2.11 8.15 -14.47
N VAL A 47 -2.43 9.33 -13.92
CA VAL A 47 -2.66 9.49 -12.48
C VAL A 47 -3.81 8.60 -12.00
N LYS A 48 -4.89 8.47 -12.80
CA LYS A 48 -6.01 7.58 -12.47
C LYS A 48 -5.63 6.11 -12.55
N GLU A 49 -4.81 5.71 -13.52
CA GLU A 49 -4.33 4.33 -13.63
C GLU A 49 -3.42 3.96 -12.45
N VAL A 50 -2.50 4.86 -12.06
CA VAL A 50 -1.65 4.68 -10.88
C VAL A 50 -2.49 4.65 -9.61
N GLN A 51 -3.53 5.48 -9.50
CA GLN A 51 -4.46 5.44 -8.37
C GLN A 51 -5.22 4.12 -8.29
N ALA A 52 -5.75 3.62 -9.40
CA ALA A 52 -6.45 2.35 -9.46
C ALA A 52 -5.51 1.19 -9.08
N TRP A 53 -4.28 1.21 -9.59
CA TRP A 53 -3.23 0.26 -9.23
C TRP A 53 -2.89 0.32 -7.74
N PHE A 54 -2.69 1.52 -7.18
CA PHE A 54 -2.36 1.71 -5.76
C PHE A 54 -3.49 1.21 -4.85
N ASN A 55 -4.74 1.53 -5.17
CA ASN A 55 -5.90 1.06 -4.42
C ASN A 55 -5.99 -0.48 -4.44
N ASN A 56 -5.66 -1.10 -5.58
CA ASN A 56 -5.62 -2.56 -5.69
C ASN A 56 -4.42 -3.19 -4.95
N LEU A 57 -3.27 -2.53 -4.92
CA LEU A 57 -2.10 -2.97 -4.16
C LEU A 57 -2.41 -3.05 -2.65
N ILE A 58 -3.09 -2.03 -2.12
CA ILE A 58 -3.44 -1.98 -0.70
C ILE A 58 -4.65 -2.88 -0.41
N SER A 59 -5.73 -2.77 -1.20
CA SER A 59 -6.99 -3.53 -1.05
C SER A 59 -7.52 -3.57 0.39
N ASP A 60 -7.30 -2.49 1.15
CA ASP A 60 -7.63 -2.37 2.57
C ASP A 60 -8.12 -0.94 2.84
N ASP A 61 -9.44 -0.75 2.87
CA ASP A 61 -10.10 0.56 2.98
C ASP A 61 -9.68 1.31 4.24
N ASP A 62 -9.42 0.61 5.34
CA ASP A 62 -8.95 1.22 6.59
C ASP A 62 -7.54 1.82 6.42
N VAL A 63 -6.65 1.13 5.69
CA VAL A 63 -5.33 1.67 5.35
C VAL A 63 -5.43 2.83 4.36
N LEU A 64 -6.27 2.72 3.34
CA LEU A 64 -6.47 3.79 2.35
C LEU A 64 -7.02 5.06 3.00
N ASN A 65 -8.03 4.93 3.87
CA ASN A 65 -8.65 6.05 4.57
C ASN A 65 -7.69 6.72 5.57
N SER A 66 -6.86 5.93 6.27
CA SER A 66 -5.93 6.45 7.28
C SER A 66 -4.68 7.10 6.69
N THR A 67 -4.21 6.63 5.53
CA THR A 67 -3.02 7.18 4.87
C THR A 67 -3.31 8.46 4.09
N ASN A 68 -4.56 8.69 3.70
CA ASN A 68 -5.01 9.88 2.98
C ASN A 68 -4.11 10.22 1.77
N ILE A 69 -3.62 9.17 1.09
CA ILE A 69 -2.85 9.30 -0.15
C ILE A 69 -3.87 9.67 -1.24
N ASP A 70 -4.07 10.97 -1.40
CA ASP A 70 -5.01 11.52 -2.36
C ASP A 70 -4.42 11.58 -3.78
N VAL A 71 -5.26 12.02 -4.71
CA VAL A 71 -4.89 12.19 -6.13
C VAL A 71 -3.76 13.19 -6.31
N GLU A 72 -3.62 14.20 -5.43
CA GLU A 72 -2.56 15.20 -5.51
C GLU A 72 -1.20 14.60 -5.13
N VAL A 73 -1.16 13.78 -4.07
CA VAL A 73 0.03 13.03 -3.67
C VAL A 73 0.44 12.06 -4.78
N LEU A 74 -0.51 11.34 -5.38
CA LEU A 74 -0.23 10.45 -6.52
C LEU A 74 0.25 11.23 -7.75
N ALA A 75 -0.34 12.39 -8.04
CA ALA A 75 0.11 13.26 -9.13
C ALA A 75 1.55 13.77 -8.89
N LYS A 76 1.92 14.09 -7.65
CA LYS A 76 3.29 14.46 -7.27
C LYS A 76 4.25 13.30 -7.45
N ILE A 77 3.86 12.08 -7.07
CA ILE A 77 4.67 10.87 -7.29
C ILE A 77 4.91 10.66 -8.79
N VAL A 78 3.84 10.71 -9.61
CA VAL A 78 3.94 10.60 -11.07
C VAL A 78 4.83 11.69 -11.66
N ALA A 79 4.67 12.94 -11.24
CA ALA A 79 5.50 14.05 -11.71
C ALA A 79 6.97 13.90 -11.31
N GLN A 80 7.25 13.48 -10.07
CA GLN A 80 8.61 13.19 -9.61
C GLN A 80 9.23 12.08 -10.44
N ILE A 81 8.48 11.03 -10.69
CA ILE A 81 8.90 9.92 -11.56
C ILE A 81 9.23 10.42 -12.97
N SER A 82 8.37 11.25 -13.58
CA SER A 82 8.65 11.86 -14.89
C SER A 82 9.91 12.73 -14.86
N ALA A 83 10.13 13.51 -13.81
CA ALA A 83 11.33 14.32 -13.66
C ALA A 83 12.59 13.45 -13.46
N ILE A 84 12.48 12.36 -12.70
CA ILE A 84 13.55 11.37 -12.55
C ILE A 84 13.81 10.72 -13.92
N PHE A 85 12.79 10.36 -14.71
CA PHE A 85 12.89 9.84 -16.09
C PHE A 85 13.61 10.79 -17.06
N ASN A 86 13.33 12.09 -16.99
CA ASN A 86 14.04 13.08 -17.81
C ASN A 86 15.54 13.17 -17.45
N ASN A 87 15.87 13.05 -16.15
CA ASN A 87 17.27 12.99 -15.70
C ASN A 87 17.93 11.65 -16.07
N PHE A 88 17.14 10.60 -16.08
CA PHE A 88 17.49 9.24 -16.47
C PHE A 88 17.93 9.21 -17.94
N GLU A 89 17.20 9.83 -18.89
CA GLU A 89 17.64 9.95 -20.30
C GLU A 89 19.05 10.58 -20.45
N THR A 90 19.37 11.60 -19.65
CA THR A 90 20.73 12.21 -19.64
C THR A 90 21.80 11.37 -18.94
N PHE A 91 21.41 10.41 -18.10
CA PHE A 91 22.31 9.52 -17.35
C PHE A 91 22.51 8.14 -18.01
N PHE A 92 21.69 7.75 -18.99
CA PHE A 92 21.65 6.39 -19.56
C PHE A 92 22.65 6.10 -20.66
N THR A 93 23.91 6.42 -20.40
CA THR A 93 24.99 5.56 -20.91
C THR A 93 25.02 4.25 -20.12
N LYS A 94 24.58 3.16 -20.79
CA LYS A 94 24.83 1.72 -20.52
C LYS A 94 24.05 1.00 -19.39
N ASP A 95 23.39 -0.10 -19.77
CA ASP A 95 23.04 -1.35 -19.05
C ASP A 95 23.06 -1.35 -17.52
N VAL A 96 22.13 -0.65 -16.86
CA VAL A 96 22.01 -0.72 -15.39
C VAL A 96 20.55 -0.59 -14.96
N TYR A 97 20.01 -1.64 -14.32
CA TYR A 97 18.78 -1.54 -13.54
C TYR A 97 18.99 -0.52 -12.41
N ARG A 98 18.11 0.48 -12.33
CA ARG A 98 18.14 1.49 -11.27
C ARG A 98 16.80 1.56 -10.57
N GLU A 99 16.86 1.67 -9.26
CA GLU A 99 15.70 1.78 -8.38
C GLU A 99 15.89 2.95 -7.40
N GLN A 100 14.84 3.74 -7.20
CA GLN A 100 14.80 4.83 -6.24
C GLN A 100 13.52 4.74 -5.41
N THR A 101 13.66 4.66 -4.08
CA THR A 101 12.52 4.70 -3.17
C THR A 101 11.94 6.12 -3.11
N LEU A 102 10.64 6.24 -3.36
CA LEU A 102 9.89 7.50 -3.32
C LEU A 102 9.11 7.65 -2.02
N ILE A 103 8.52 6.55 -1.56
CA ILE A 103 7.72 6.50 -0.33
C ILE A 103 8.13 5.26 0.46
N ASP A 104 8.30 5.43 1.76
CA ASP A 104 8.46 4.34 2.72
C ASP A 104 7.85 4.77 4.05
N ILE A 105 6.63 4.32 4.30
CA ILE A 105 5.84 4.73 5.46
C ILE A 105 5.47 3.48 6.25
N GLY A 106 5.83 3.46 7.53
CA GLY A 106 5.32 2.49 8.50
C GLY A 106 4.31 3.17 9.42
N VAL A 107 3.13 2.56 9.58
CA VAL A 107 2.07 3.07 10.44
C VAL A 107 1.68 2.01 11.46
N LEU A 108 1.53 2.45 12.71
CA LEU A 108 0.91 1.68 13.79
C LEU A 108 -0.45 2.30 14.08
N ARG A 109 -1.50 1.51 13.86
CA ARG A 109 -2.88 1.83 14.19
C ARG A 109 -3.23 1.25 15.55
N PHE A 110 -3.71 2.11 16.44
CA PHE A 110 -4.22 1.69 17.74
C PHE A 110 -5.62 1.07 17.59
N PRO A 111 -6.01 0.20 18.53
CA PRO A 111 -7.37 -0.30 18.60
C PRO A 111 -8.39 0.83 18.77
N ASP A 112 -9.56 0.66 18.18
CA ASP A 112 -10.74 1.50 18.43
C ASP A 112 -11.98 0.63 18.68
N VAL A 113 -13.15 1.28 18.78
CA VAL A 113 -14.43 0.62 19.10
C VAL A 113 -14.85 -0.38 18.02
N ASP A 114 -14.56 -0.12 16.75
CA ASP A 114 -14.93 -0.95 15.60
C ASP A 114 -13.83 -1.98 15.25
N GLN A 115 -12.58 -1.67 15.58
CA GLN A 115 -11.39 -2.48 15.28
C GLN A 115 -10.54 -2.69 16.54
N PRO A 116 -10.88 -3.70 17.39
CA PRO A 116 -10.26 -3.93 18.70
C PRO A 116 -8.92 -4.68 18.60
N TYR A 117 -8.02 -4.23 17.73
CA TYR A 117 -6.71 -4.84 17.51
C TYR A 117 -5.68 -3.79 17.09
N PHE A 118 -4.41 -4.07 17.37
CA PHE A 118 -3.34 -3.27 16.79
C PHE A 118 -3.11 -3.72 15.36
N LYS A 119 -2.87 -2.76 14.46
CA LYS A 119 -2.50 -3.06 13.07
C LYS A 119 -1.22 -2.31 12.75
N VAL A 120 -0.22 -3.03 12.29
CA VAL A 120 1.02 -2.45 11.79
C VAL A 120 1.05 -2.69 10.30
N TYR A 121 1.26 -1.63 9.52
CA TYR A 121 1.44 -1.77 8.09
C TYR A 121 2.56 -0.89 7.57
N ARG A 122 3.16 -1.32 6.46
CA ARG A 122 4.19 -0.60 5.73
C ARG A 122 3.80 -0.50 4.28
N ILE A 123 3.89 0.71 3.74
CA ILE A 123 3.73 0.99 2.31
C ILE A 123 5.07 1.52 1.82
N LYS A 124 5.63 0.86 0.81
CA LYS A 124 6.85 1.31 0.14
C LYS A 124 6.59 1.42 -1.36
N LEU A 125 6.93 2.55 -1.96
CA LEU A 125 6.90 2.76 -3.40
C LEU A 125 8.30 3.08 -3.89
N ALA A 126 8.76 2.37 -4.92
CA ALA A 126 10.05 2.59 -5.55
C ALA A 126 9.88 2.71 -7.07
N ALA A 127 10.41 3.77 -7.65
CA ALA A 127 10.51 3.88 -9.10
C ALA A 127 11.70 3.06 -9.60
N TRP A 128 11.55 2.40 -10.73
CA TRP A 128 12.62 1.66 -11.37
C TRP A 128 12.67 1.88 -12.88
N SER A 129 13.85 1.65 -13.44
CA SER A 129 14.14 1.65 -14.86
C SER A 129 15.02 0.45 -15.19
N ASP A 130 14.63 -0.30 -16.21
CA ASP A 130 15.40 -1.41 -16.77
C ASP A 130 15.64 -1.14 -18.27
N SER A 131 16.91 -0.98 -18.63
CA SER A 131 17.34 -0.81 -20.02
C SER A 131 18.04 -2.09 -20.44
N SER A 132 17.30 -2.95 -21.15
CA SER A 132 17.87 -4.17 -21.73
C SER A 132 18.13 -3.93 -23.22
N ARG A 133 19.41 -3.95 -23.61
CA ARG A 133 19.82 -3.79 -25.01
C ARG A 133 20.06 -5.15 -25.64
N SER A 134 19.25 -5.50 -26.63
CA SER A 134 19.61 -6.53 -27.60
C SER A 134 20.04 -5.87 -28.92
N LEU A 135 20.93 -6.50 -29.70
CA LEU A 135 21.52 -5.96 -30.94
C LEU A 135 20.51 -5.52 -32.01
N LEU A 136 19.21 -5.78 -31.84
CA LEU A 136 18.17 -5.50 -32.82
C LEU A 136 16.99 -4.69 -32.27
N HIS A 137 16.79 -4.63 -30.95
CA HIS A 137 15.69 -3.90 -30.31
C HIS A 137 16.15 -3.36 -28.94
N GLN A 138 15.95 -2.06 -28.73
CA GLN A 138 16.09 -1.40 -27.43
C GLN A 138 14.69 -1.26 -26.83
N GLU A 139 14.46 -1.94 -25.72
CA GLU A 139 13.27 -1.76 -24.90
C GLU A 139 13.70 -1.16 -23.58
N ASP A 140 13.42 0.14 -23.42
CA ASP A 140 13.59 0.83 -22.15
C ASP A 140 12.26 0.74 -21.41
N ILE A 141 12.23 -0.05 -20.33
CA ILE A 141 11.02 -0.27 -19.53
C ILE A 141 11.18 0.46 -18.20
N ASN A 142 10.12 1.17 -17.82
CA ASN A 142 10.10 2.01 -16.65
C ASN A 142 8.83 1.74 -15.85
N GLY A 143 8.93 1.84 -14.53
CA GLY A 143 7.80 1.50 -13.68
C GLY A 143 7.90 1.96 -12.24
N ILE A 144 6.86 1.62 -11.47
CA ILE A 144 6.82 1.71 -10.02
C ILE A 144 6.65 0.31 -9.45
N THR A 145 7.43 -0.04 -8.45
CA THR A 145 7.19 -1.18 -7.57
C THR A 145 6.53 -0.67 -6.30
N GLY A 146 5.41 -1.28 -5.93
CA GLY A 146 4.75 -1.05 -4.66
C GLY A 146 4.83 -2.28 -3.78
N GLU A 147 5.25 -2.11 -2.54
CA GLU A 147 5.24 -3.12 -1.50
C GLU A 147 4.24 -2.71 -0.41
N PHE A 148 3.34 -3.63 -0.06
CA PHE A 148 2.42 -3.48 1.07
C PHE A 148 2.59 -4.65 2.03
N LYS A 149 2.87 -4.35 3.29
CA LYS A 149 2.97 -5.36 4.36
C LYS A 149 2.02 -4.98 5.45
N SER A 150 1.19 -5.91 5.91
CA SER A 150 0.24 -5.67 6.99
C SER A 150 0.26 -6.81 7.99
N ARG A 151 0.16 -6.47 9.28
CA ARG A 151 0.08 -7.41 10.40
C ARG A 151 -0.93 -6.93 11.41
N ILE A 152 -1.77 -7.85 11.86
CA ILE A 152 -2.79 -7.59 12.86
C ILE A 152 -2.40 -8.32 14.14
N PHE A 153 -2.33 -7.59 15.25
CA PHE A 153 -2.04 -8.15 16.57
C PHE A 153 -3.30 -8.10 17.42
N ARG A 154 -3.83 -9.29 17.71
CA ARG A 154 -4.98 -9.47 18.60
C ARG A 154 -4.52 -9.96 19.97
N PRO A 155 -5.19 -9.53 21.06
CA PRO A 155 -5.03 -10.19 22.35
C PRO A 155 -5.27 -11.70 22.21
N ARG A 156 -4.47 -12.51 22.91
CA ARG A 156 -4.62 -13.97 22.87
C ARG A 156 -5.96 -14.37 23.52
N ALA A 157 -6.83 -15.05 22.79
CA ALA A 157 -8.11 -15.53 23.30
C ALA A 157 -7.93 -16.34 24.60
N SER A 158 -6.94 -17.23 24.64
CA SER A 158 -6.62 -18.01 25.84
C SER A 158 -6.26 -17.17 27.06
N VAL A 159 -5.73 -15.95 26.90
CA VAL A 159 -5.46 -15.08 28.04
C VAL A 159 -6.75 -14.37 28.47
N ILE A 160 -7.52 -13.87 27.51
CA ILE A 160 -8.77 -13.14 27.77
C ILE A 160 -9.83 -14.04 28.40
N GLU A 161 -9.99 -15.26 27.91
CA GLU A 161 -11.00 -16.24 28.39
C GLU A 161 -10.72 -16.71 29.82
N HIS A 162 -9.47 -16.67 30.28
CA HIS A 162 -9.10 -17.06 31.65
C HIS A 162 -9.09 -15.87 32.63
N LEU A 163 -9.44 -14.66 32.18
CA LEU A 163 -9.67 -13.55 33.09
C LEU A 163 -10.94 -13.82 33.90
N THR A 164 -10.86 -13.65 35.22
CA THR A 164 -12.07 -13.63 36.04
C THR A 164 -12.92 -12.42 35.65
N SER A 165 -14.24 -12.53 35.78
CA SER A 165 -15.15 -11.42 35.49
C SER A 165 -14.79 -10.15 36.27
N ALA A 166 -14.33 -10.31 37.52
CA ALA A 166 -13.88 -9.20 38.36
C ALA A 166 -12.63 -8.51 37.79
N THR A 167 -11.64 -9.27 37.30
CA THR A 167 -10.43 -8.71 36.68
C THR A 167 -10.75 -8.02 35.37
N PHE A 168 -11.60 -8.62 34.54
CA PHE A 168 -12.04 -8.02 33.29
C PHE A 168 -12.77 -6.69 33.51
N GLN A 169 -13.75 -6.66 34.42
CA GLN A 169 -14.49 -5.43 34.75
C GLN A 169 -13.58 -4.34 35.33
N LYS A 170 -12.63 -4.70 36.21
CA LYS A 170 -11.68 -3.73 36.75
C LYS A 170 -10.78 -3.14 35.65
N ALA A 171 -10.29 -3.96 34.73
CA ALA A 171 -9.48 -3.50 33.61
C ALA A 171 -10.27 -2.58 32.68
N ALA A 172 -11.51 -2.95 32.35
CA ALA A 172 -12.41 -2.14 31.52
C ALA A 172 -12.73 -0.78 32.16
N ALA A 173 -13.06 -0.76 33.46
CA ALA A 173 -13.33 0.48 34.19
C ALA A 173 -12.10 1.39 34.27
N THR A 174 -10.91 0.81 34.50
CA THR A 174 -9.65 1.57 34.52
C THR A 174 -9.34 2.16 33.14
N ALA A 175 -9.57 1.39 32.06
CA ALA A 175 -9.38 1.87 30.71
C ALA A 175 -10.33 3.03 30.38
N ALA A 176 -11.62 2.93 30.74
CA ALA A 176 -12.59 4.01 30.53
C ALA A 176 -12.13 5.32 31.20
N THR A 177 -11.67 5.24 32.47
CA THR A 177 -11.21 6.43 33.20
C THR A 177 -9.95 7.08 32.64
N LEU A 178 -9.18 6.38 31.79
CA LEU A 178 -7.98 6.96 31.15
C LEU A 178 -8.30 7.81 29.92
N PHE A 179 -9.54 7.75 29.41
CA PHE A 179 -9.97 8.46 28.20
C PHE A 179 -11.16 9.41 28.43
N ASP A 180 -11.60 9.59 29.68
CA ASP A 180 -12.75 10.43 30.08
C ASP A 180 -12.36 11.90 30.43
N ASP A 181 -11.29 12.44 29.84
CA ASP A 181 -10.90 13.87 29.95
C ASP A 181 -11.58 14.76 28.90
#